data_AF-A0A2Y9RCL9-F1
#
_entry.id   AF-A0A2Y9RCL9-F1
#
_cell.length_a   1.000
_cell.length_b   1.000
_cell.length_c   1.000
_cell.angle_alpha   90.00
_cell.angle_beta   90.00
_cell.angle_gamma   90.00
#
_symmetry.space_group_name_H-M   'P 1'
#
loop_
_entity.id
_entity.type
_entity.pdbx_description
1 polymer ?
#
loop_
_entity_poly.entity_id
_entity_poly.type
_entity_poly.pdbx_seq_one_letter_code
_entity_poly.pdbx_strand_id
1 'polypeptide(L)'
;MIPIEWVCRRIATGSFLKRNPGVKEGYKFYPPKVEMFFKDDANNDPQWSEEQLIAAKFCFAGLVIGQTEVDIMSHATQTVFEILEKSWLLQNCTLVDMKIEFGVDVTTKEIVLADVIDNDSWRLWPSGDRSQQKDKQSYRDLKEVTPEGLQMVKKNFEWVAERVELLLKSESQCRVVVLMGSTSDLGHCEKIKKACGNFGIPCELRVTSAHKGPDETLRIKAEYEGQRSWKDTCSGGVILHSSHSLANTLASHSYCRS
;
A
#
# COMPACT_ATOMS: atom_id res chain seq x y z
N MET A 1 24.09 3.76 0.86
CA MET A 1 23.18 2.97 0.02
C MET A 1 23.68 1.55 -0.04
N ILE A 2 22.78 0.58 0.04
CA ILE A 2 23.08 -0.83 -0.24
C ILE A 2 22.97 -0.98 -1.77
N PRO A 3 24.00 -1.48 -2.48
CA PRO A 3 24.07 -1.44 -3.95
C PRO A 3 23.25 -2.57 -4.60
N ILE A 4 21.98 -2.69 -4.20
CA ILE A 4 21.04 -3.70 -4.69
C ILE A 4 19.77 -2.98 -5.13
N GLU A 5 19.39 -3.23 -6.37
CA GLU A 5 18.08 -2.87 -6.89
C GLU A 5 17.09 -3.99 -6.55
N TRP A 6 16.11 -3.67 -5.71
CA TRP A 6 15.05 -4.59 -5.32
C TRP A 6 13.86 -4.39 -6.25
N VAL A 7 13.57 -5.40 -7.07
CA VAL A 7 12.48 -5.36 -8.04
C VAL A 7 11.32 -6.22 -7.56
N CYS A 8 10.11 -5.66 -7.56
CA CYS A 8 8.88 -6.37 -7.24
C CYS A 8 7.93 -6.38 -8.43
N ARG A 9 7.28 -7.51 -8.73
CA ARG A 9 6.41 -7.68 -9.90
C ARG A 9 5.06 -8.29 -9.52
N ARG A 10 3.98 -7.66 -9.98
CA ARG A 10 2.66 -8.30 -10.08
C ARG A 10 2.50 -9.02 -11.41
N ILE A 11 3.00 -8.43 -12.50
CA ILE A 11 2.80 -8.92 -13.87
C ILE A 11 4.15 -9.19 -14.53
N ALA A 12 4.27 -10.34 -15.21
CA ALA A 12 5.44 -10.67 -16.01
C ALA A 12 5.49 -9.81 -17.28
N THR A 13 6.52 -8.98 -17.39
CA THR A 13 6.89 -8.21 -18.59
C THR A 13 8.41 -7.93 -18.58
N GLY A 14 8.91 -7.21 -19.57
CA GLY A 14 10.29 -6.69 -19.59
C GLY A 14 11.37 -7.78 -19.45
N SER A 15 12.35 -7.53 -18.57
CA SER A 15 13.51 -8.41 -18.42
C SER A 15 13.17 -9.78 -17.84
N PHE A 16 12.04 -9.92 -17.12
CA PHE A 16 11.57 -11.22 -16.63
C PHE A 16 11.29 -12.19 -17.78
N LEU A 17 10.63 -11.73 -18.84
CA LEU A 17 10.32 -12.57 -20.01
C LEU A 17 11.57 -12.99 -20.77
N LYS A 18 12.59 -12.12 -20.84
CA LYS A 18 13.88 -12.45 -21.46
C LYS A 18 14.62 -13.56 -20.70
N ARG A 19 14.58 -13.53 -19.36
CA ARG A 19 15.22 -14.54 -18.50
C ARG A 19 14.42 -15.85 -18.42
N ASN A 20 13.11 -15.81 -18.66
CA ASN A 20 12.20 -16.96 -18.50
C ASN A 20 11.46 -17.27 -19.81
N PRO A 21 12.15 -17.82 -20.83
CA PRO A 21 11.53 -18.15 -22.09
C PRO A 21 10.39 -19.16 -21.91
N GLY A 22 9.25 -18.89 -22.54
CA GLY A 22 8.02 -19.69 -22.41
C GLY A 22 6.96 -19.05 -21.49
N VAL A 23 7.34 -18.11 -20.63
CA VAL A 23 6.37 -17.29 -19.89
C VAL A 23 5.77 -16.25 -20.83
N LYS A 24 4.44 -16.10 -20.80
CA LYS A 24 3.72 -15.10 -21.59
C LYS A 24 3.60 -13.80 -20.81
N GLU A 25 3.65 -12.68 -21.53
CA GLU A 25 3.34 -11.37 -20.96
C GLU A 25 1.93 -11.35 -20.36
N GLY A 26 1.77 -10.71 -19.21
CA GLY A 26 0.50 -10.70 -18.48
C GLY A 26 0.35 -11.81 -17.44
N TYR A 27 1.29 -12.77 -17.36
CA TYR A 27 1.31 -13.75 -16.27
C TYR A 27 1.35 -13.02 -14.91
N LYS A 28 0.48 -13.42 -13.97
CA LYS A 28 0.35 -12.75 -12.67
C LYS A 28 1.02 -13.55 -11.56
N PHE A 29 1.77 -12.87 -10.71
CA PHE A 29 2.41 -13.44 -9.53
C PHE A 29 1.55 -13.27 -8.28
N TYR A 30 1.34 -14.37 -7.55
CA TYR A 30 0.64 -14.41 -6.27
C TYR A 30 1.43 -15.31 -5.30
N PRO A 31 2.14 -14.74 -4.31
CA PRO A 31 2.30 -13.31 -4.00
C PRO A 31 3.20 -12.57 -5.02
N PRO A 32 3.34 -11.22 -4.97
CA PRO A 32 4.26 -10.49 -5.87
C PRO A 32 5.67 -11.08 -5.86
N LYS A 33 6.30 -11.16 -7.03
CA LYS A 33 7.65 -11.72 -7.19
C LYS A 33 8.70 -10.67 -6.86
N VAL A 34 9.58 -10.97 -5.90
CA VAL A 34 10.76 -10.16 -5.58
C VAL A 34 12.01 -10.74 -6.27
N GLU A 35 12.86 -9.86 -6.79
CA GLU A 35 14.14 -10.16 -7.43
C GLU A 35 15.19 -9.10 -7.02
N MET A 36 16.47 -9.46 -7.00
CA MET A 36 17.58 -8.55 -6.69
C MET A 36 18.53 -8.42 -7.88
N PHE A 37 19.03 -7.21 -8.11
CA PHE A 37 20.05 -6.92 -9.11
C PHE A 37 21.15 -6.11 -8.47
N PHE A 38 22.40 -6.55 -8.63
CA PHE A 38 23.55 -5.82 -8.11
C PHE A 38 23.87 -4.64 -9.00
N LYS A 39 24.02 -3.44 -8.41
CA LYS A 39 24.31 -2.23 -9.17
C LYS A 39 25.72 -2.27 -9.76
N ASP A 40 25.78 -2.48 -11.07
CA ASP A 40 27.00 -2.56 -11.85
C ASP A 40 26.69 -2.23 -13.32
N ASP A 41 26.74 -0.95 -13.65
CA ASP A 41 26.48 -0.43 -15.00
C ASP A 41 27.36 -1.12 -16.07
N ALA A 42 28.59 -1.51 -15.70
CA ALA A 42 29.52 -2.17 -16.63
C ALA A 42 29.04 -3.57 -17.03
N ASN A 43 28.27 -4.23 -16.16
CA ASN A 43 27.76 -5.58 -16.35
C ASN A 43 26.23 -5.62 -16.52
N ASN A 44 25.59 -4.48 -16.77
CA ASN A 44 24.14 -4.34 -16.96
C ASN A 44 23.32 -4.87 -15.77
N ASP A 45 23.75 -4.57 -14.55
CA ASP A 45 23.08 -4.91 -13.30
C ASP A 45 22.68 -6.40 -13.19
N PRO A 46 23.65 -7.30 -12.98
CA PRO A 46 23.38 -8.74 -12.97
C PRO A 46 22.43 -9.13 -11.84
N GLN A 47 21.52 -10.07 -12.14
CA GLN A 47 20.63 -10.64 -11.12
C GLN A 47 21.45 -11.38 -10.06
N TRP A 48 21.16 -11.11 -8.79
CA TRP A 48 21.74 -11.81 -7.65
C TRP A 48 20.69 -12.66 -6.92
N SER A 49 21.17 -13.78 -6.37
CA SER A 49 20.49 -14.60 -5.37
C SER A 49 20.71 -14.05 -3.96
N GLU A 50 19.92 -14.51 -2.99
CA GLU A 50 20.08 -14.13 -1.57
C GLU A 50 21.43 -14.62 -1.05
N GLU A 51 21.84 -15.83 -1.44
CA GLU A 51 23.13 -16.40 -1.07
C GLU A 51 24.30 -15.55 -1.56
N GLN A 52 24.23 -14.99 -2.77
CA GLN A 52 25.26 -14.07 -3.28
C GLN A 52 25.34 -12.79 -2.44
N LEU A 53 24.20 -12.19 -2.08
CA LEU A 53 24.16 -10.98 -1.27
C LEU A 53 24.71 -11.23 0.15
N ILE A 54 24.34 -12.34 0.77
CA ILE A 54 24.83 -12.72 2.11
C ILE A 54 26.33 -13.04 2.06
N ALA A 55 26.78 -13.78 1.04
CA ALA A 55 28.19 -14.12 0.87
C ALA A 55 29.08 -12.90 0.59
N ALA A 56 28.52 -11.82 0.03
CA ALA A 56 29.23 -10.56 -0.19
C ALA A 56 29.64 -9.86 1.12
N LYS A 57 28.99 -10.20 2.25
CA LYS A 57 29.30 -9.67 3.59
C LYS A 57 29.42 -8.14 3.62
N PHE A 58 28.50 -7.46 2.93
CA PHE A 58 28.48 -6.00 2.95
C PHE A 58 28.30 -5.48 4.38
N CYS A 59 28.94 -4.35 4.68
CA CYS A 59 28.79 -3.66 5.95
C CYS A 59 28.61 -2.17 5.68
N PHE A 60 27.48 -1.61 6.09
CA PHE A 60 27.13 -0.21 5.88
C PHE A 60 26.78 0.45 7.21
N ALA A 61 27.41 1.59 7.51
CA ALA A 61 27.24 2.32 8.76
C ALA A 61 27.44 1.46 10.04
N GLY A 62 28.14 0.33 9.94
CA GLY A 62 28.37 -0.62 11.05
C GLY A 62 27.39 -1.79 11.10
N LEU A 63 26.36 -1.81 10.25
CA LEU A 63 25.43 -2.92 10.10
C LEU A 63 25.93 -3.89 9.02
N VAL A 64 26.13 -5.16 9.39
CA VAL A 64 26.45 -6.24 8.44
C VAL A 64 25.16 -6.70 7.78
N ILE A 65 25.15 -6.83 6.46
CA ILE A 65 24.01 -7.33 5.70
C ILE A 65 24.07 -8.86 5.68
N GLY A 66 23.40 -9.50 6.65
CA GLY A 66 23.24 -10.95 6.74
C GLY A 66 21.85 -11.41 6.33
N GLN A 67 21.49 -12.65 6.65
CA GLN A 67 20.19 -13.23 6.32
C GLN A 67 19.03 -12.37 6.85
N THR A 68 19.11 -11.90 8.09
CA THR A 68 18.04 -11.10 8.70
C THR A 68 17.80 -9.80 7.94
N GLU A 69 18.86 -9.10 7.53
CA GLU A 69 18.75 -7.84 6.79
C GLU A 69 18.19 -8.07 5.38
N VAL A 70 18.61 -9.16 4.72
CA VAL A 70 18.09 -9.57 3.39
C VAL A 70 16.61 -9.92 3.48
N ASP A 71 16.19 -10.68 4.49
CA ASP A 71 14.78 -11.01 4.71
C ASP A 71 13.94 -9.75 4.94
N ILE A 72 14.42 -8.81 5.76
CA ILE A 72 13.74 -7.53 6.03
C ILE A 72 13.54 -6.75 4.73
N MET A 73 14.58 -6.57 3.92
CA MET A 73 14.49 -5.84 2.65
C MET A 73 13.56 -6.53 1.65
N SER A 74 13.59 -7.87 1.58
CA SER A 74 12.72 -8.65 0.70
C SER A 74 11.24 -8.46 1.05
N HIS A 75 10.88 -8.63 2.33
CA HIS A 75 9.51 -8.42 2.82
C HIS A 75 9.06 -6.96 2.72
N ALA A 76 9.95 -6.01 3.01
CA ALA A 76 9.67 -4.59 2.87
C ALA A 76 9.41 -4.22 1.40
N THR A 77 10.18 -4.77 0.45
CA THR A 77 9.97 -4.55 -0.98
C THR A 77 8.59 -4.99 -1.43
N GLN A 78 8.15 -6.19 -1.01
CA GLN A 78 6.80 -6.67 -1.30
C GLN A 78 5.73 -5.79 -0.66
N THR A 79 5.92 -5.38 0.60
CA THR A 79 4.97 -4.54 1.35
C THR A 79 4.81 -3.16 0.69
N VAL A 80 5.92 -2.49 0.34
CA VAL A 80 5.89 -1.19 -0.34
C VAL A 80 5.19 -1.31 -1.69
N PHE A 81 5.45 -2.40 -2.44
CA PHE A 81 4.78 -2.64 -3.72
C PHE A 81 3.27 -2.76 -3.55
N GLU A 82 2.81 -3.55 -2.58
CA GLU A 82 1.38 -3.76 -2.34
C GLU A 82 0.66 -2.50 -1.86
N ILE A 83 1.35 -1.64 -1.07
CA ILE A 83 0.81 -0.33 -0.67
C ILE A 83 0.62 0.55 -1.92
N LEU A 84 1.66 0.70 -2.75
CA LEU A 84 1.58 1.53 -3.95
C LEU A 84 0.62 0.96 -5.00
N GLU A 85 0.54 -0.36 -5.14
CA GLU A 85 -0.42 -1.04 -6.02
C GLU A 85 -1.86 -0.71 -5.62
N LYS A 86 -2.17 -0.79 -4.32
CA LYS A 86 -3.50 -0.41 -3.81
C LYS A 86 -3.78 1.08 -3.97
N SER A 87 -2.80 1.94 -3.74
CA SER A 87 -2.96 3.39 -3.90
C SER A 87 -3.25 3.77 -5.36
N TRP A 88 -2.54 3.19 -6.33
CA TRP A 88 -2.75 3.45 -7.75
C TRP A 88 -4.05 2.85 -8.30
N LEU A 89 -4.56 1.78 -7.68
CA LEU A 89 -5.84 1.19 -8.05
C LEU A 89 -7.01 2.19 -7.94
N LEU A 90 -6.96 3.11 -6.96
CA LEU A 90 -7.96 4.18 -6.79
C LEU A 90 -8.03 5.11 -8.01
N GLN A 91 -6.92 5.26 -8.72
CA GLN A 91 -6.84 6.06 -9.94
C GLN A 91 -7.00 5.22 -11.22
N ASN A 92 -7.58 4.01 -11.09
CA ASN A 92 -7.72 3.02 -12.17
C ASN A 92 -6.40 2.76 -12.91
N CYS A 93 -5.30 2.68 -12.17
CA CYS A 93 -3.97 2.38 -12.70
C CYS A 93 -3.49 1.04 -12.18
N THR A 94 -2.94 0.22 -13.07
CA THR A 94 -2.27 -1.03 -12.69
C THR A 94 -0.78 -0.74 -12.49
N LEU A 95 -0.29 -0.90 -11.26
CA LEU A 95 1.13 -0.96 -10.96
C LEU A 95 1.65 -2.35 -11.33
N VAL A 96 2.53 -2.43 -12.33
CA VAL A 96 2.92 -3.68 -12.99
C VAL A 96 4.12 -4.31 -12.30
N ASP A 97 5.17 -3.50 -12.14
CA ASP A 97 6.37 -3.77 -11.38
C ASP A 97 7.00 -2.46 -10.91
N MET A 98 7.89 -2.54 -9.91
CA MET A 98 8.67 -1.41 -9.42
C MET A 98 10.07 -1.85 -9.00
N LYS A 99 10.97 -0.88 -8.89
CA LYS A 99 12.33 -0.99 -8.38
C LYS A 99 12.53 0.01 -7.25
N ILE A 100 13.13 -0.42 -6.15
CA ILE A 100 13.50 0.43 -5.01
C ILE A 100 14.90 0.09 -4.52
N GLU A 101 15.47 0.99 -3.71
CA GLU A 101 16.78 0.81 -3.09
C GLU A 101 16.68 1.08 -1.58
N PHE A 102 17.56 0.44 -0.81
CA PHE A 102 17.62 0.62 0.65
C PHE A 102 18.94 1.26 1.07
N GLY A 103 18.88 2.01 2.16
CA GLY A 103 20.02 2.56 2.86
C GLY A 103 20.07 2.07 4.30
N VAL A 104 21.22 2.23 4.95
CA VAL A 104 21.33 2.14 6.40
C VAL A 104 21.46 3.57 6.91
N ASP A 105 20.55 3.98 7.78
CA ASP A 105 20.61 5.30 8.42
C ASP A 105 21.89 5.39 9.28
N VAL A 106 22.67 6.45 9.09
CA VAL A 106 23.97 6.60 9.74
C VAL A 106 23.87 6.87 11.25
N THR A 107 22.70 7.29 11.73
CA THR A 107 22.41 7.63 13.13
C THR A 107 21.70 6.48 13.83
N THR A 108 20.54 6.04 13.33
CA THR A 108 19.72 5.00 13.97
C THR A 108 20.23 3.59 13.69
N LYS A 109 21.02 3.41 12.62
CA LYS A 109 21.51 2.12 12.11
C LYS A 109 20.41 1.21 11.57
N GLU A 110 19.21 1.75 11.36
CA GLU A 110 18.10 1.01 10.77
C GLU A 110 18.22 0.95 9.25
N ILE A 111 17.73 -0.15 8.67
CA ILE A 111 17.49 -0.23 7.22
C ILE A 111 16.26 0.60 6.89
N VAL A 112 16.41 1.51 5.95
CA VAL A 112 15.35 2.41 5.50
C VAL A 112 15.21 2.33 3.99
N LEU A 113 13.97 2.42 3.50
CA LEU A 113 13.72 2.71 2.09
C LEU A 113 14.38 4.05 1.75
N ALA A 114 15.20 4.08 0.72
CA ALA A 114 15.99 5.24 0.35
C ALA A 114 15.98 5.45 -1.17
N ASP A 115 16.85 6.34 -1.65
CA ASP A 115 16.83 6.87 -3.02
C ASP A 115 15.48 7.54 -3.34
N VAL A 116 14.98 7.42 -4.58
CA VAL A 116 13.75 8.05 -5.05
C VAL A 116 12.84 7.01 -5.69
N ILE A 117 11.54 7.11 -5.41
CA ILE A 117 10.50 6.44 -6.19
C ILE A 117 9.86 7.50 -7.08
N ASP A 118 10.22 7.50 -8.36
CA ASP A 118 9.65 8.38 -9.37
C ASP A 118 9.12 7.58 -10.56
N ASN A 119 8.84 8.27 -11.67
CA ASN A 119 8.26 7.67 -12.86
C ASN A 119 9.24 6.81 -13.68
N ASP A 120 10.49 6.70 -13.22
CA ASP A 120 11.52 5.81 -13.75
C ASP A 120 11.56 4.48 -12.98
N SER A 121 11.10 4.52 -11.73
CA SER A 121 11.15 3.43 -10.76
C SER A 121 10.07 2.36 -10.98
N TRP A 122 9.05 2.60 -11.80
CA TRP A 122 7.94 1.65 -11.99
C TRP A 122 7.50 1.46 -13.44
N ARG A 123 6.58 0.51 -13.64
CA ARG A 123 5.70 0.43 -14.81
C ARG A 123 4.25 0.68 -14.41
N LEU A 124 3.59 1.64 -15.06
CA LEU A 124 2.25 2.09 -14.69
C LEU A 124 1.32 2.11 -15.90
N TRP A 125 0.30 1.25 -15.88
CA TRP A 125 -0.63 1.04 -16.99
C TRP A 125 -2.05 1.49 -16.61
N PRO A 126 -2.53 2.63 -17.16
CA PRO A 126 -3.92 3.04 -17.02
C PRO A 126 -4.87 1.95 -17.51
N SER A 127 -5.90 1.62 -16.73
CA SER A 127 -6.86 0.54 -16.99
C SER A 127 -6.23 -0.85 -17.24
N GLY A 128 -4.97 -1.05 -16.83
CA GLY A 128 -4.23 -2.28 -17.12
C GLY A 128 -3.79 -2.44 -18.58
N ASP A 129 -3.87 -1.38 -19.39
CA ASP A 129 -3.51 -1.39 -20.80
C ASP A 129 -2.07 -0.90 -21.02
N ARG A 130 -1.19 -1.81 -21.45
CA ARG A 130 0.22 -1.50 -21.74
C ARG A 130 0.37 -0.44 -22.83
N SER A 131 -0.54 -0.35 -23.80
CA SER A 131 -0.45 0.67 -24.86
C SER A 131 -0.61 2.09 -24.33
N GLN A 132 -1.16 2.24 -23.13
CA GLN A 132 -1.37 3.51 -22.45
C GLN A 132 -0.29 3.82 -21.42
N GLN A 133 0.82 3.08 -21.36
CA GLN A 133 1.88 3.22 -20.35
C GLN A 133 2.28 4.68 -20.11
N LYS A 134 2.42 5.05 -18.83
CA LYS A 134 2.71 6.41 -18.38
C LYS A 134 4.09 6.59 -17.78
N ASP A 135 4.86 5.50 -17.68
CA ASP A 135 6.20 5.46 -17.10
C ASP A 135 7.33 5.61 -18.14
N LYS A 136 8.58 5.60 -17.66
CA LYS A 136 9.80 5.70 -18.49
C LYS A 136 9.95 4.59 -19.53
N GLN A 137 9.22 3.47 -19.46
CA GLN A 137 9.21 2.50 -20.55
C GLN A 137 8.75 3.14 -21.87
N SER A 138 7.90 4.17 -21.84
CA SER A 138 7.52 4.94 -23.03
C SER A 138 8.71 5.63 -23.73
N TYR A 139 9.74 6.02 -22.98
CA TYR A 139 11.00 6.53 -23.53
C TYR A 139 11.90 5.38 -24.01
N ARG A 140 12.02 4.30 -23.23
CA ARG A 140 12.85 3.14 -23.56
C ARG A 140 12.40 2.40 -24.83
N ASP A 141 11.10 2.49 -25.16
CA ASP A 141 10.51 1.85 -26.36
C ASP A 141 10.66 2.70 -27.64
N LEU A 142 11.16 3.94 -27.55
CA LEU A 142 11.41 4.77 -28.73
C LEU A 142 12.53 4.15 -29.58
N LYS A 143 12.26 3.91 -30.87
CA LYS A 143 13.28 3.45 -31.82
C LYS A 143 14.35 4.51 -32.06
N GLU A 144 13.92 5.77 -32.12
CA GLU A 144 14.76 6.95 -32.27
C GLU A 144 14.23 8.06 -31.35
N VAL A 145 15.14 8.81 -30.72
CA VAL A 145 14.79 9.90 -29.80
C VAL A 145 14.65 11.20 -30.61
N THR A 146 13.41 11.55 -30.94
CA THR A 146 13.07 12.83 -31.60
C THR A 146 12.50 13.85 -30.61
N PRO A 147 12.50 15.17 -30.93
CA PRO A 147 11.83 16.17 -30.11
C PRO A 147 10.35 15.84 -29.84
N GLU A 148 9.63 15.33 -30.84
CA GLU A 148 8.21 14.95 -30.72
C GLU A 148 8.04 13.76 -29.78
N GLY A 149 8.92 12.75 -29.89
CA GLY A 149 8.94 11.60 -28.97
C GLY A 149 9.21 12.03 -27.53
N LEU A 150 10.14 12.96 -27.31
CA LEU A 150 10.41 13.52 -25.98
C LEU A 150 9.23 14.33 -25.43
N GLN A 151 8.50 15.08 -26.27
CA GLN A 151 7.27 15.77 -25.83
C GLN A 151 6.17 14.79 -25.41
N MET A 152 6.03 13.65 -26.08
CA MET A 152 5.11 12.59 -25.66
C MET A 152 5.51 12.02 -24.29
N VAL A 153 6.80 11.70 -24.09
CA VAL A 153 7.31 11.21 -22.80
C VAL A 153 7.08 12.24 -21.70
N LYS A 154 7.37 13.53 -21.96
CA LYS A 154 7.11 14.61 -21.01
C LYS A 154 5.64 14.65 -20.57
N LYS A 155 4.70 14.58 -21.52
CA LYS A 155 3.27 14.55 -21.22
C LYS A 155 2.86 13.34 -20.36
N ASN A 156 3.49 12.18 -20.57
CA ASN A 156 3.27 11.02 -19.71
C ASN A 156 3.72 11.29 -18.26
N PHE A 157 4.87 11.94 -18.07
CA PHE A 157 5.39 12.29 -16.74
C PHE A 157 4.52 13.37 -16.08
N GLU A 158 4.10 14.39 -16.82
CA GLU A 158 3.15 15.42 -16.34
C GLU A 158 1.83 14.78 -15.88
N TRP A 159 1.30 13.83 -16.65
CA TRP A 159 0.07 13.11 -16.30
C TRP A 159 0.17 12.36 -14.96
N VAL A 160 1.32 11.74 -14.67
CA VAL A 160 1.59 11.05 -13.40
C VAL A 160 1.76 12.07 -12.27
N ALA A 161 2.51 13.16 -12.51
CA ALA A 161 2.74 14.21 -11.53
C ALA A 161 1.43 14.88 -11.06
N GLU A 162 0.48 15.10 -11.97
CA GLU A 162 -0.86 15.63 -11.63
C GLU A 162 -1.67 14.71 -10.72
N ARG A 163 -1.42 13.38 -10.77
CA ARG A 163 -2.23 12.36 -10.10
C ARG A 163 -1.60 11.84 -8.82
N VAL A 164 -0.28 11.89 -8.67
CA VAL A 164 0.42 11.32 -7.51
C VAL A 164 -0.07 11.92 -6.19
N GLU A 165 -0.44 13.21 -6.17
CA GLU A 165 -1.02 13.85 -4.98
C GLU A 165 -2.41 13.32 -4.61
N LEU A 166 -3.15 12.76 -5.57
CA LEU A 166 -4.47 12.17 -5.32
C LEU A 166 -4.36 10.87 -4.51
N LEU A 167 -3.20 10.19 -4.54
CA LEU A 167 -2.96 8.98 -3.74
C LEU A 167 -2.96 9.27 -2.22
N LEU A 168 -2.76 10.53 -1.83
CA LEU A 168 -2.83 10.98 -0.44
C LEU A 168 -4.25 11.33 0.02
N LYS A 169 -5.21 11.43 -0.91
CA LYS A 169 -6.59 11.79 -0.58
C LYS A 169 -7.37 10.54 -0.15
N SER A 170 -8.03 10.64 1.00
CA SER A 170 -8.98 9.61 1.42
C SER A 170 -10.27 9.76 0.63
N GLU A 171 -10.59 8.80 -0.25
CA GLU A 171 -11.84 8.79 -1.01
C GLU A 171 -13.06 8.40 -0.17
N SER A 172 -12.83 7.78 0.99
CA SER A 172 -13.89 7.36 1.91
C SER A 172 -13.73 7.99 3.29
N GLN A 173 -14.85 8.27 3.95
CA GLN A 173 -14.89 8.68 5.34
C GLN A 173 -15.05 7.45 6.23
N CYS A 174 -14.06 7.13 7.05
CA CYS A 174 -14.13 6.06 8.03
C CYS A 174 -14.49 6.60 9.41
N ARG A 175 -15.24 5.83 10.20
CA ARG A 175 -15.52 6.17 11.60
C ARG A 175 -15.82 4.93 12.44
N VAL A 176 -15.40 4.95 13.70
CA VAL A 176 -15.77 3.96 14.71
C VAL A 176 -16.63 4.62 15.78
N VAL A 177 -17.69 3.94 16.20
CA VAL A 177 -18.49 4.35 17.37
C VAL A 177 -18.47 3.22 18.38
N VAL A 178 -17.97 3.47 19.58
CA VAL A 178 -17.97 2.49 20.67
C VAL A 178 -19.11 2.80 21.62
N LEU A 179 -20.06 1.87 21.71
CA LEU A 179 -21.19 1.96 22.63
C LEU A 179 -20.90 1.14 23.88
N MET A 180 -20.79 1.81 25.03
CA MET A 180 -20.55 1.18 26.32
C MET A 180 -21.82 1.17 27.19
N GLY A 181 -22.06 0.05 27.86
CA GLY A 181 -23.24 -0.14 28.72
C GLY A 181 -23.20 0.64 30.04
N SER A 182 -22.00 0.98 30.49
CA SER A 182 -21.71 1.62 31.77
C SER A 182 -20.42 2.43 31.66
N THR A 183 -20.32 3.50 32.44
CA THR A 183 -19.09 4.30 32.55
C THR A 183 -17.93 3.54 33.20
N SER A 184 -18.21 2.42 33.88
CA SER A 184 -17.18 1.50 34.39
C SER A 184 -16.28 0.95 33.28
N ASP A 185 -16.78 0.84 32.05
CA ASP A 185 -16.05 0.29 30.90
C ASP A 185 -15.18 1.33 30.18
N LEU A 186 -15.21 2.60 30.61
CA LEU A 186 -14.55 3.71 29.93
C LEU A 186 -13.05 3.44 29.70
N GLY A 187 -12.36 2.87 30.68
CA GLY A 187 -10.92 2.54 30.55
C GLY A 187 -10.62 1.50 29.47
N HIS A 188 -11.55 0.59 29.17
CA HIS A 188 -11.42 -0.35 28.04
C HIS A 188 -11.72 0.35 26.71
N CYS A 189 -12.79 1.16 26.66
CA CYS A 189 -13.18 1.90 25.46
C CYS A 189 -12.13 2.93 25.01
N GLU A 190 -11.41 3.57 25.93
CA GLU A 190 -10.29 4.48 25.60
C GLU A 190 -9.12 3.74 24.94
N LYS A 191 -8.88 2.47 25.27
CA LYS A 191 -7.87 1.65 24.56
C LYS A 191 -8.28 1.41 23.11
N ILE A 192 -9.56 1.15 22.86
CA ILE A 192 -10.10 0.99 21.50
C ILE A 192 -9.94 2.31 20.73
N LYS A 193 -10.36 3.43 21.31
CA LYS A 193 -10.23 4.76 20.70
C LYS A 193 -8.78 5.10 20.37
N LYS A 194 -7.85 4.82 21.28
CA LYS A 194 -6.40 5.02 21.05
C LYS A 194 -5.91 4.16 19.89
N ALA A 195 -6.31 2.89 19.82
CA ALA A 195 -5.94 2.00 18.72
C ALA A 195 -6.49 2.49 17.37
N CYS A 196 -7.75 2.97 17.30
CA CYS A 196 -8.30 3.60 16.11
C CYS A 196 -7.50 4.82 15.66
N GLY A 197 -7.02 5.62 16.63
CA GLY A 197 -6.16 6.79 16.37
C GLY A 197 -4.86 6.43 15.67
N ASN A 198 -4.24 5.28 15.99
CA ASN A 198 -3.02 4.81 15.32
C ASN A 198 -3.24 4.51 13.82
N PHE A 199 -4.48 4.24 13.41
CA PHE A 199 -4.87 4.02 12.01
C PHE A 199 -5.48 5.27 11.36
N GLY A 200 -5.48 6.42 12.05
CA GLY A 200 -6.09 7.66 11.55
C GLY A 200 -7.62 7.59 11.46
N ILE A 201 -8.27 6.66 12.16
CA ILE A 201 -9.73 6.47 12.11
C ILE A 201 -10.40 7.25 13.25
N PRO A 202 -11.28 8.23 12.96
CA PRO A 202 -12.08 8.91 13.98
C PRO A 202 -12.89 7.93 14.82
N CYS A 203 -12.83 8.07 16.14
CA CYS A 203 -13.53 7.19 17.07
C CYS A 203 -14.30 7.97 18.14
N GLU A 204 -15.62 7.74 18.19
CA GLU A 204 -16.54 8.34 19.16
C GLU A 204 -16.92 7.33 20.23
N LEU A 205 -17.04 7.77 21.48
CA LEU A 205 -17.48 6.95 22.61
C LEU A 205 -18.86 7.43 23.06
N ARG A 206 -19.82 6.51 23.23
CA ARG A 206 -21.16 6.81 23.78
C ARG A 206 -21.52 5.83 24.88
N VAL A 207 -22.28 6.29 25.85
CA VAL A 207 -22.84 5.45 26.92
C VAL A 207 -24.31 5.20 26.63
N THR A 208 -24.70 3.94 26.49
CA THR A 208 -26.11 3.54 26.34
C THR A 208 -26.30 2.09 26.75
N SER A 209 -27.47 1.74 27.28
CA SER A 209 -27.75 0.41 27.81
C SER A 209 -28.99 -0.19 27.17
N ALA A 210 -28.82 -1.30 26.46
CA ALA A 210 -29.95 -2.03 25.87
C ALA A 210 -30.95 -2.55 26.93
N HIS A 211 -30.52 -2.74 28.18
CA HIS A 211 -31.39 -3.19 29.27
C HIS A 211 -32.11 -2.05 29.98
N LYS A 212 -31.45 -0.91 30.18
CA LYS A 212 -32.00 0.21 30.96
C LYS A 212 -32.63 1.30 30.09
N GLY A 213 -32.27 1.36 28.81
CA GLY A 213 -32.73 2.37 27.84
C GLY A 213 -32.60 1.87 26.39
N PRO A 214 -33.35 0.83 26.00
CA PRO A 214 -33.31 0.30 24.63
C PRO A 214 -33.72 1.34 23.58
N ASP A 215 -34.72 2.17 23.86
CA ASP A 215 -35.19 3.21 22.94
C ASP A 215 -34.09 4.24 22.63
N GLU A 216 -33.35 4.67 23.65
CA GLU A 216 -32.22 5.58 23.50
C GLU A 216 -31.06 4.91 22.75
N THR A 217 -30.82 3.61 23.01
CA THR A 217 -29.82 2.82 22.26
C THR A 217 -30.13 2.82 20.76
N LEU A 218 -31.39 2.59 20.38
CA LEU A 218 -31.83 2.61 18.99
C LEU A 218 -31.80 4.02 18.39
N ARG A 219 -32.14 5.06 19.17
CA ARG A 219 -32.05 6.46 18.75
C ARG A 219 -30.60 6.86 18.43
N ILE A 220 -29.66 6.54 19.31
CA ILE A 220 -28.22 6.79 19.10
C ILE A 220 -27.72 6.03 17.86
N LYS A 221 -28.11 4.76 17.69
CA LYS A 221 -27.78 3.99 16.48
C LYS A 221 -28.28 4.70 15.21
N ALA A 222 -29.55 5.15 15.21
CA ALA A 222 -30.15 5.84 14.08
C ALA A 222 -29.44 7.18 13.75
N GLU A 223 -28.88 7.89 14.73
CA GLU A 223 -28.04 9.08 14.50
C GLU A 223 -26.85 8.76 13.58
N TYR A 224 -26.21 7.61 13.79
CA TYR A 224 -25.04 7.21 13.00
C TYR A 224 -25.43 6.59 11.65
N GLU A 225 -26.52 5.81 11.59
CA GLU A 225 -27.04 5.26 10.32
C GLU A 225 -27.63 6.34 9.39
N GLY A 226 -28.14 7.44 9.97
CA GLY A 226 -28.75 8.55 9.24
C GLY A 226 -27.76 9.49 8.55
N GLN A 227 -26.48 9.47 8.95
CA GLN A 227 -25.46 10.33 8.37
C GLN A 227 -25.00 9.79 7.00
N ARG A 228 -25.05 10.67 5.97
CA ARG A 228 -24.72 10.34 4.56
C ARG A 228 -23.36 9.65 4.36
N SER A 229 -22.42 9.79 5.32
CA SER A 229 -21.15 9.07 5.30
C SER A 229 -21.31 7.54 5.23
N TRP A 230 -22.48 6.98 5.54
CA TRP A 230 -22.73 5.53 5.47
C TRP A 230 -23.47 5.05 4.23
N LYS A 231 -24.01 5.97 3.41
CA LYS A 231 -24.98 5.62 2.36
C LYS A 231 -24.42 5.65 0.94
N ASP A 232 -23.44 6.51 0.64
CA ASP A 232 -23.11 6.83 -0.76
C ASP A 232 -21.63 6.61 -1.15
N THR A 233 -20.80 6.04 -0.29
CA THR A 233 -19.42 5.64 -0.61
C THR A 233 -19.10 4.34 0.12
N CYS A 234 -18.06 3.60 -0.26
CA CYS A 234 -17.53 2.45 0.50
C CYS A 234 -16.97 2.86 1.88
N SER A 235 -17.61 3.81 2.55
CA SER A 235 -17.33 4.29 3.89
C SER A 235 -18.00 3.35 4.88
N GLY A 236 -17.20 2.41 5.35
CA GLY A 236 -17.55 1.57 6.49
C GLY A 236 -17.47 2.41 7.76
N GLY A 237 -18.53 2.41 8.55
CA GLY A 237 -18.36 2.59 9.98
C GLY A 237 -18.53 1.26 10.69
N VAL A 238 -17.93 1.17 11.88
CA VAL A 238 -18.05 -0.01 12.73
C VAL A 238 -18.58 0.44 14.07
N ILE A 239 -19.70 -0.14 14.50
CA ILE A 239 -20.19 0.03 15.86
C ILE A 239 -19.64 -1.12 16.69
N LEU A 240 -18.82 -0.79 17.69
CA LEU A 240 -18.23 -1.78 18.61
C LEU A 240 -18.95 -1.72 19.96
N HIS A 241 -19.01 -2.87 20.64
CA HIS A 241 -19.78 -3.03 21.87
C HIS A 241 -18.93 -3.65 22.98
N SER A 242 -19.12 -3.17 24.21
CA SER A 242 -18.45 -3.73 25.39
C SER A 242 -19.18 -4.95 25.99
N SER A 243 -20.42 -5.24 25.59
CA SER A 243 -21.21 -6.34 26.15
C SER A 243 -22.08 -7.08 25.12
N HIS A 244 -22.33 -8.36 25.40
CA HIS A 244 -23.06 -9.28 24.52
C HIS A 244 -24.52 -8.88 24.28
N SER A 245 -25.21 -8.34 25.28
CA SER A 245 -26.62 -7.96 25.14
C SER A 245 -26.81 -6.72 24.27
N LEU A 246 -25.94 -5.72 24.41
CA LEU A 246 -25.88 -4.57 23.52
C LEU A 246 -25.61 -5.00 22.07
N ALA A 247 -24.67 -5.94 21.87
CA ALA A 247 -24.36 -6.48 20.55
C ALA A 247 -25.57 -7.14 19.89
N ASN A 248 -26.34 -7.96 20.62
CA ASN A 248 -27.51 -8.64 20.07
C ASN A 248 -28.64 -7.68 19.67
N THR A 249 -28.95 -6.67 20.50
CA THR A 249 -29.97 -5.66 20.18
C THR A 249 -29.59 -4.84 18.96
N LEU A 250 -28.32 -4.48 18.82
CA LEU A 250 -27.87 -3.65 17.70
C LEU A 250 -27.76 -4.48 16.41
N ALA A 251 -27.18 -5.67 16.47
CA ALA A 251 -27.07 -6.58 15.32
C ALA A 251 -28.44 -6.96 14.73
N SER A 252 -29.46 -7.16 15.55
CA SER A 252 -30.83 -7.45 15.09
C SER A 252 -31.53 -6.29 14.39
N HIS A 253 -30.99 -5.07 14.51
CA HIS A 253 -31.58 -3.85 13.95
C HIS A 253 -30.68 -3.17 12.91
N SER A 254 -29.47 -3.68 12.66
CA SER A 254 -28.51 -3.13 11.69
C SER A 254 -28.82 -3.58 10.27
N TYR A 255 -28.74 -2.65 9.31
CA TYR A 255 -28.69 -3.00 7.90
C TYR A 255 -27.26 -3.38 7.50
N CYS A 256 -26.93 -4.67 7.51
CA CYS A 256 -25.90 -5.18 6.61
C CYS A 256 -26.57 -5.46 5.26
N ARG A 257 -26.60 -4.47 4.36
CA ARG A 257 -26.78 -4.79 2.93
C ARG A 257 -25.42 -5.28 2.44
N SER A 258 -25.31 -6.60 2.26
CA SER A 258 -24.27 -7.24 1.45
C SER A 258 -24.25 -6.69 0.04
#